data_AF-A0A5C4JJM5-F1
#
_entry.id   AF-A0A5C4JJM5-F1
#
_cell.length_a   1.000
_cell.length_b   1.000
_cell.length_c   1.000
_cell.angle_alpha   90.00
_cell.angle_beta   90.00
_cell.angle_gamma   90.00
#
_symmetry.space_group_name_H-M   'P 1'
#
loop_
_entity.id
_entity.type
_entity.pdbx_description
1 polymer ?
#
loop_
_entity_poly.entity_id
_entity_poly.type
_entity_poly.pdbx_seq_one_letter_code
_entity_poly.pdbx_strand_id
1 'polypeptide(L)'
;MTAERGLVVHLFARVDGPRATAAVQALREVWRACADALAMGEAVSRTGLPTAFPAEPLHSLPAGPVAAMRNRDEGGGARQALLTRDHEVWILSVSLDADPPEGTDQAEGADAWRRLHGRWRSAVGRLPDDFLGAVYLHWAEARDTDPGRLREAVRTAAPDVPSATGWHEQDTVTSAGWRLWEISPRVDTRAERHLLAVAPAGRKAALSRSIWMVGGPVPAPVVRYLLHAAKVRYQLRVWDGGRDLARIRRRAERTLNDVLPLVTEAADGTRPAADDDARLTAADRRLISLQADEAGLAEALAGLRTMRRSVQIAAANMATWAEVSGHAAQPYGPFHDDQGLSAWLVQRLDDDESYLTAARDRVHEVGAIADRLLRRRLHERDEAGRRRHEMFGLLQTAVISSLLMALAAIQSLGFKVPVPGPVKPPIVLLLGGIVLAASAVSARLAFPGHGRAAGLLERTGTGLMLAALAWLVLAWLSPALLGGLASPAATWPTAGAGFVIGAALHAYLRRRSPSGVV
;
A
#
# COMPACT_ATOMS: atom_id res chain seq x y z
N MET A 1 44.52 35.09 1.75
CA MET A 1 44.38 33.77 1.13
C MET A 1 44.76 33.85 -0.35
N THR A 2 45.95 33.41 -0.77
CA THR A 2 46.35 33.29 -2.20
C THR A 2 46.69 31.84 -2.51
N ALA A 3 45.67 31.00 -2.54
CA ALA A 3 45.84 29.57 -2.64
C ALA A 3 44.70 28.97 -3.43
N GLU A 4 45.04 27.92 -4.16
CA GLU A 4 44.19 27.23 -5.12
C GLU A 4 42.87 26.83 -4.47
N ARG A 5 41.80 26.89 -5.27
CA ARG A 5 40.45 26.60 -4.83
C ARG A 5 39.76 25.73 -5.86
N GLY A 6 38.81 24.94 -5.41
CA GLY A 6 37.97 24.16 -6.31
C GLY A 6 36.65 23.79 -5.67
N LEU A 7 35.84 23.09 -6.46
CA LEU A 7 34.57 22.52 -6.08
C LEU A 7 34.57 21.06 -6.51
N VAL A 8 34.26 20.17 -5.57
CA VAL A 8 33.94 18.77 -5.84
C VAL A 8 32.47 18.55 -5.56
N VAL A 9 31.75 17.96 -6.52
CA VAL A 9 30.34 17.57 -6.37
C VAL A 9 30.25 16.06 -6.39
N HIS A 10 29.57 15.47 -5.42
CA HIS A 10 29.24 14.03 -5.40
C HIS A 10 27.72 13.85 -5.46
N LEU A 11 27.25 13.12 -6.45
CA LEU A 11 25.85 12.72 -6.60
C LEU A 11 25.72 11.23 -6.34
N PHE A 12 24.75 10.85 -5.51
CA PHE A 12 24.52 9.47 -5.10
C PHE A 12 23.16 9.00 -5.60
N ALA A 13 23.12 7.97 -6.45
CA ALA A 13 21.88 7.39 -6.97
C ALA A 13 21.83 5.87 -6.73
N ARG A 14 20.65 5.34 -6.42
CA ARG A 14 20.49 3.90 -6.27
C ARG A 14 20.67 3.18 -7.62
N VAL A 15 21.28 2.00 -7.58
CA VAL A 15 21.34 1.08 -8.72
C VAL A 15 19.98 0.42 -8.98
N ASP A 16 19.19 0.19 -7.92
CA ASP A 16 17.95 -0.56 -7.96
C ASP A 16 16.82 0.06 -7.12
N GLY A 17 15.63 -0.55 -7.26
CA GLY A 17 14.46 -0.22 -6.48
C GLY A 17 13.63 0.95 -7.05
N PRO A 18 12.62 1.40 -6.28
CA PRO A 18 11.78 2.52 -6.67
C PRO A 18 12.65 3.75 -6.94
N ARG A 19 12.38 4.45 -8.05
CA ARG A 19 13.11 5.66 -8.51
C ARG A 19 14.52 5.43 -9.08
N ALA A 20 15.07 4.23 -9.09
CA ALA A 20 16.40 3.99 -9.66
C ALA A 20 16.49 4.37 -11.14
N THR A 21 15.47 4.03 -11.94
CA THR A 21 15.42 4.41 -13.36
C THR A 21 15.44 5.93 -13.55
N ALA A 22 14.65 6.67 -12.75
CA ALA A 22 14.62 8.14 -12.81
C ALA A 22 15.97 8.75 -12.39
N ALA A 23 16.57 8.25 -11.29
CA ALA A 23 17.86 8.71 -10.81
C ALA A 23 19.00 8.42 -11.81
N VAL A 24 18.96 7.27 -12.49
CA VAL A 24 19.91 6.92 -13.56
C VAL A 24 19.75 7.84 -14.78
N GLN A 25 18.52 8.15 -15.18
CA GLN A 25 18.29 9.11 -16.27
C GLN A 25 18.81 10.50 -15.89
N ALA A 26 18.56 10.96 -14.67
CA ALA A 26 19.11 12.21 -14.16
C ALA A 26 20.66 12.19 -14.16
N LEU A 27 21.31 11.10 -13.75
CA LEU A 27 22.77 10.97 -13.86
C LEU A 27 23.27 11.09 -15.30
N ARG A 28 22.55 10.48 -16.25
CA ARG A 28 22.90 10.55 -17.67
C ARG A 28 22.77 11.98 -18.21
N GLU A 29 21.76 12.72 -17.78
CA GLU A 29 21.58 14.13 -18.10
C GLU A 29 22.70 14.99 -17.50
N VAL A 30 23.05 14.79 -16.22
CA VAL A 30 24.19 15.48 -15.60
C VAL A 30 25.50 15.16 -16.32
N TRP A 31 25.72 13.91 -16.71
CA TRP A 31 26.90 13.50 -17.49
C TRP A 31 26.98 14.24 -18.82
N ARG A 32 25.87 14.32 -19.57
CA ARG A 32 25.82 15.10 -20.82
C ARG A 32 26.07 16.58 -20.58
N ALA A 33 25.46 17.17 -19.55
CA ALA A 33 25.70 18.58 -19.19
C ALA A 33 27.17 18.86 -18.85
N CYS A 34 27.87 17.92 -18.22
CA CYS A 34 29.31 18.04 -18.00
C CYS A 34 30.11 18.03 -19.31
N ALA A 35 29.72 17.18 -20.27
CA ALA A 35 30.35 17.18 -21.59
C ALA A 35 30.09 18.48 -22.36
N ASP A 36 28.82 18.90 -22.44
CA ASP A 36 28.37 19.99 -23.29
C ASP A 36 28.65 21.38 -22.69
N ALA A 37 28.26 21.60 -21.43
CA ALA A 37 28.32 22.93 -20.79
C ALA A 37 29.62 23.17 -20.02
N LEU A 38 30.30 22.11 -19.56
CA LEU A 38 31.59 22.23 -18.86
C LEU A 38 32.79 21.84 -19.74
N ALA A 39 32.53 21.52 -21.02
CA ALA A 39 33.51 21.13 -22.02
C ALA A 39 34.35 19.90 -21.64
N MET A 40 33.75 18.93 -20.93
CA MET A 40 34.41 17.68 -20.54
C MET A 40 34.22 16.60 -21.61
N GLY A 41 35.02 16.64 -22.68
CA GLY A 41 34.91 15.67 -23.79
C GLY A 41 36.06 14.66 -23.89
N GLU A 42 37.16 14.86 -23.15
CA GLU A 42 38.38 14.08 -23.34
C GLU A 42 38.51 12.91 -22.37
N ALA A 43 39.22 11.86 -22.81
CA ALA A 43 39.57 10.73 -21.96
C ALA A 43 40.58 11.15 -20.87
N VAL A 44 40.41 10.58 -19.68
CA VAL A 44 41.40 10.71 -18.60
C VAL A 44 42.51 9.67 -18.81
N SER A 45 43.60 10.07 -19.46
CA SER A 45 44.61 9.16 -20.06
C SER A 45 45.15 8.05 -19.15
N ARG A 46 45.25 8.30 -17.83
CA ARG A 46 45.80 7.30 -16.87
C ARG A 46 44.79 6.25 -16.41
N THR A 47 43.51 6.40 -16.73
CA THR A 47 42.44 5.53 -16.20
C THR A 47 42.04 4.41 -17.15
N GLY A 48 42.22 4.59 -18.46
CA GLY A 48 41.71 3.66 -19.48
C GLY A 48 40.18 3.57 -19.55
N LEU A 49 39.46 4.46 -18.86
CA LEU A 49 38.00 4.46 -18.80
C LEU A 49 37.39 5.14 -20.04
N PRO A 50 36.21 4.68 -20.50
CA PRO A 50 35.48 5.34 -21.58
C PRO A 50 34.95 6.71 -21.14
N THR A 51 34.80 7.62 -22.10
CA THR A 51 34.18 8.94 -21.89
C THR A 51 32.66 8.91 -22.04
N ALA A 52 32.13 7.91 -22.74
CA ALA A 52 30.70 7.74 -22.91
C ALA A 52 30.06 7.21 -21.61
N PHE A 53 28.85 7.70 -21.31
CA PHE A 53 28.05 7.11 -20.26
C PHE A 53 27.72 5.64 -20.63
N PRO A 54 27.83 4.68 -19.70
CA PRO A 54 27.64 3.27 -20.04
C PRO A 54 26.25 2.96 -20.63
N ALA A 55 26.22 2.09 -21.64
CA ALA A 55 24.97 1.57 -22.18
C ALA A 55 24.29 0.62 -21.19
N GLU A 56 22.98 0.42 -21.34
CA GLU A 56 22.22 -0.51 -20.50
C GLU A 56 22.54 -1.99 -20.85
N PRO A 57 22.41 -2.93 -19.89
CA PRO A 57 21.92 -2.75 -18.52
C PRO A 57 23.01 -2.32 -17.52
N LEU A 58 22.77 -1.26 -16.74
CA LEU A 58 23.76 -0.72 -15.80
C LEU A 58 24.03 -1.64 -14.59
N HIS A 59 23.04 -2.43 -14.17
CA HIS A 59 23.15 -3.29 -12.98
C HIS A 59 24.13 -4.47 -13.13
N SER A 60 24.57 -4.78 -14.36
CA SER A 60 25.56 -5.83 -14.64
C SER A 60 27.00 -5.35 -14.57
N LEU A 61 27.24 -4.03 -14.52
CA LEU A 61 28.58 -3.46 -14.49
C LEU A 61 29.31 -3.80 -13.17
N PRO A 62 30.60 -4.12 -13.17
CA PRO A 62 31.32 -4.43 -11.93
C PRO A 62 31.35 -3.21 -10.99
N ALA A 63 31.58 -3.47 -9.70
CA ALA A 63 31.91 -2.39 -8.77
C ALA A 63 33.24 -1.74 -9.17
N GLY A 64 33.32 -0.42 -9.00
CA GLY A 64 34.48 0.40 -9.36
C GLY A 64 34.16 1.47 -10.41
N PRO A 65 35.20 2.19 -10.89
CA PRO A 65 35.06 3.20 -11.92
C PRO A 65 34.56 2.61 -13.24
N VAL A 66 33.60 3.27 -13.89
CA VAL A 66 33.00 2.80 -15.16
C VAL A 66 33.16 3.76 -16.32
N ALA A 67 33.24 5.07 -16.05
CA ALA A 67 33.42 6.10 -17.07
C ALA A 67 34.11 7.33 -16.49
N ALA A 68 34.96 7.99 -17.27
CA ALA A 68 35.65 9.20 -16.87
C ALA A 68 35.83 10.16 -18.05
N MET A 69 35.70 11.44 -17.79
CA MET A 69 35.96 12.48 -18.77
C MET A 69 36.61 13.71 -18.13
N ARG A 70 37.32 14.49 -18.93
CA ARG A 70 37.96 15.74 -18.54
C ARG A 70 37.83 16.80 -19.63
N ASN A 71 38.11 18.05 -19.29
CA ASN A 71 38.33 19.09 -20.30
C ASN A 71 39.71 18.94 -20.99
N ARG A 72 39.81 19.49 -22.20
CA ARG A 72 41.03 19.53 -23.02
C ARG A 72 42.09 20.52 -22.51
N ASP A 73 41.71 21.40 -21.59
CA ASP A 73 42.36 22.71 -21.45
C ASP A 73 43.76 22.68 -20.80
N GLU A 74 44.70 23.36 -21.45
CA GLU A 74 46.08 23.62 -21.00
C GLU A 74 46.23 25.02 -20.35
N GLY A 75 45.21 25.89 -20.46
CA GLY A 75 45.21 27.25 -19.88
C GLY A 75 44.11 27.54 -18.84
N GLY A 76 43.03 26.77 -18.83
CA GLY A 76 41.94 26.88 -17.84
C GLY A 76 42.08 25.93 -16.64
N GLY A 77 41.26 26.15 -15.59
CA GLY A 77 41.21 25.26 -14.43
C GLY A 77 40.83 23.83 -14.82
N ALA A 78 41.47 22.84 -14.22
CA ALA A 78 41.23 21.42 -14.50
C ALA A 78 39.79 21.01 -14.12
N ARG A 79 39.13 20.28 -15.02
CA ARG A 79 37.75 19.80 -14.82
C ARG A 79 37.68 18.32 -15.14
N GLN A 80 37.10 17.54 -14.24
CA GLN A 80 37.00 16.09 -14.39
C GLN A 80 35.67 15.58 -13.85
N ALA A 81 35.12 14.57 -14.50
CA ALA A 81 33.98 13.82 -14.02
C ALA A 81 34.30 12.32 -14.03
N LEU A 82 33.85 11.62 -12.99
CA LEU A 82 34.08 10.20 -12.78
C LEU A 82 32.77 9.55 -12.32
N LEU A 83 32.33 8.55 -13.07
CA LEU A 83 31.22 7.69 -12.71
C LEU A 83 31.75 6.39 -12.13
N THR A 84 31.31 6.05 -10.93
CA THR A 84 31.74 4.86 -10.19
C THR A 84 30.53 4.11 -9.66
N ARG A 85 30.58 2.78 -9.67
CA ARG A 85 29.65 1.92 -8.96
C ARG A 85 30.24 1.49 -7.63
N ASP A 86 29.60 1.81 -6.53
CA ASP A 86 29.93 1.28 -5.20
C ASP A 86 28.75 0.43 -4.70
N HIS A 87 28.86 -0.89 -4.91
CA HIS A 87 27.81 -1.86 -4.62
C HIS A 87 26.45 -1.50 -5.25
N GLU A 88 25.51 -1.03 -4.42
CA GLU A 88 24.12 -0.69 -4.78
C GLU A 88 23.95 0.80 -5.15
N VAL A 89 25.05 1.55 -5.29
CA VAL A 89 25.00 2.99 -5.52
C VAL A 89 25.91 3.41 -6.68
N TRP A 90 25.34 4.24 -7.56
CA TRP A 90 26.08 5.05 -8.51
C TRP A 90 26.57 6.33 -7.84
N ILE A 91 27.85 6.62 -8.04
CA ILE A 91 28.51 7.82 -7.57
C ILE A 91 29.01 8.58 -8.80
N LEU A 92 28.42 9.74 -9.08
CA LEU A 92 28.98 10.69 -10.03
C LEU A 92 29.74 11.75 -9.26
N SER A 93 31.05 11.79 -9.44
CA SER A 93 31.92 12.81 -8.84
C SER A 93 32.43 13.76 -9.90
N VAL A 94 32.29 15.07 -9.67
CA VAL A 94 32.75 16.12 -10.58
C VAL A 94 33.68 17.06 -9.83
N SER A 95 34.90 17.26 -10.32
CA SER A 95 35.87 18.22 -9.79
C SER A 95 35.99 19.39 -10.75
N LEU A 96 35.92 20.60 -10.22
CA LEU A 96 36.10 21.86 -10.92
C LEU A 96 37.14 22.68 -10.17
N ASP A 97 38.31 22.85 -10.75
CA ASP A 97 39.32 23.75 -10.21
C ASP A 97 39.05 25.18 -10.69
N ALA A 98 39.34 26.16 -9.83
CA ALA A 98 39.29 27.56 -10.22
C ALA A 98 40.31 27.83 -11.32
N ASP A 99 39.92 28.67 -12.27
CA ASP A 99 40.85 29.19 -13.27
C ASP A 99 41.95 30.01 -12.53
N PRO A 100 43.23 29.91 -12.93
CA PRO A 100 44.28 30.72 -12.32
C PRO A 100 43.93 32.21 -12.46
N PRO A 101 44.15 33.04 -11.43
CA PRO A 101 43.79 34.45 -11.49
C PRO A 101 44.57 35.14 -12.62
N GLU A 102 43.86 35.88 -13.48
CA GLU A 102 44.48 36.70 -14.54
C GLU A 102 45.01 37.99 -13.91
N GLY A 103 46.16 37.91 -13.23
CA GLY A 103 46.82 39.07 -12.60
C GLY A 103 46.99 38.95 -11.08
N THR A 104 47.35 40.06 -10.44
CA THR A 104 47.66 40.14 -8.99
C THR A 104 46.46 40.45 -8.10
N ASP A 105 45.24 40.53 -8.66
CA ASP A 105 44.10 41.04 -7.92
C ASP A 105 43.52 39.99 -6.96
N GLN A 106 43.79 40.16 -5.66
CA GLN A 106 43.35 39.24 -4.60
C GLN A 106 41.82 39.18 -4.46
N ALA A 107 41.10 40.21 -4.92
CA ALA A 107 39.64 40.26 -4.90
C ALA A 107 39.03 39.19 -5.80
N GLU A 108 39.61 38.93 -6.98
CA GLU A 108 39.10 37.89 -7.90
C GLU A 108 39.18 36.48 -7.32
N GLY A 109 40.19 36.23 -6.49
CA GLY A 109 40.36 34.97 -5.78
C GLY A 109 39.26 34.74 -4.73
N ALA A 110 38.76 35.81 -4.08
CA ALA A 110 37.77 35.71 -3.01
C ALA A 110 36.46 35.06 -3.46
N ASP A 111 36.03 35.35 -4.70
CA ASP A 111 34.76 34.89 -5.28
C ASP A 111 34.81 33.54 -6.01
N ALA A 112 35.95 32.86 -6.00
CA ALA A 112 36.13 31.64 -6.79
C ALA A 112 35.08 30.55 -6.45
N TRP A 113 34.75 30.33 -5.17
CA TRP A 113 33.74 29.33 -4.79
C TRP A 113 32.34 29.71 -5.28
N ARG A 114 31.96 31.00 -5.22
CA ARG A 114 30.70 31.51 -5.79
C ARG A 114 30.64 31.26 -7.29
N ARG A 115 31.69 31.62 -8.03
CA ARG A 115 31.76 31.41 -9.49
C ARG A 115 31.69 29.94 -9.87
N LEU A 116 32.43 29.07 -9.18
CA LEU A 116 32.41 27.62 -9.42
C LEU A 116 31.03 27.02 -9.12
N HIS A 117 30.40 27.44 -8.02
CA HIS A 117 29.03 27.00 -7.70
C HIS A 117 28.04 27.44 -8.77
N GLY A 118 28.08 28.72 -9.16
CA GLY A 118 27.23 29.28 -10.21
C GLY A 118 27.43 28.58 -11.56
N ARG A 119 28.68 28.29 -11.93
CA ARG A 119 29.03 27.53 -13.15
C ARG A 119 28.41 26.13 -13.13
N TRP A 120 28.56 25.40 -12.02
CA TRP A 120 27.92 24.09 -11.86
C TRP A 120 26.39 24.17 -11.96
N ARG A 121 25.76 25.10 -11.23
CA ARG A 121 24.30 25.26 -11.23
C ARG A 121 23.75 25.69 -12.59
N SER A 122 24.49 26.52 -13.33
CA SER A 122 24.11 26.92 -14.69
C SER A 122 24.18 25.75 -15.67
N ALA A 123 25.15 24.85 -15.50
CA ALA A 123 25.32 23.68 -16.35
C ALA A 123 24.27 22.59 -16.07
N VAL A 124 24.02 22.28 -14.80
CA VAL A 124 23.22 21.10 -14.40
C VAL A 124 21.80 21.45 -13.95
N GLY A 125 21.56 22.71 -13.56
CA GLY A 125 20.28 23.14 -13.03
C GLY A 125 19.98 22.59 -11.63
N ARG A 126 18.70 22.44 -11.32
CA ARG A 126 18.21 21.84 -10.07
C ARG A 126 18.24 20.32 -10.20
N LEU A 127 18.81 19.65 -9.20
CA LEU A 127 18.83 18.20 -9.15
C LEU A 127 17.43 17.64 -8.78
N PRO A 128 16.99 16.53 -9.39
CA PRO A 128 15.78 15.82 -9.00
C PRO A 128 15.85 15.25 -7.58
N ASP A 129 14.70 15.09 -6.94
CA ASP A 129 14.57 14.53 -5.59
C ASP A 129 14.79 13.00 -5.54
N ASP A 130 15.03 12.36 -6.69
CA ASP A 130 15.26 10.91 -6.84
C ASP A 130 16.66 10.48 -6.37
N PHE A 131 17.60 11.42 -6.22
CA PHE A 131 18.92 11.14 -5.67
C PHE A 131 18.85 10.77 -4.17
N LEU A 132 19.75 9.87 -3.74
CA LEU A 132 19.99 9.63 -2.32
C LEU A 132 20.48 10.91 -1.63
N GLY A 133 21.28 11.69 -2.36
CA GLY A 133 21.70 13.02 -1.96
C GLY A 133 22.79 13.57 -2.88
N ALA A 134 23.09 14.85 -2.70
CA ALA A 134 24.17 15.55 -3.35
C ALA A 134 25.04 16.24 -2.31
N VAL A 135 26.36 16.20 -2.50
CA VAL A 135 27.32 16.90 -1.65
C VAL A 135 28.18 17.81 -2.50
N TYR A 136 28.19 19.08 -2.13
CA TYR A 136 29.02 20.15 -2.67
C TYR A 136 30.14 20.42 -1.69
N LEU A 137 31.36 20.01 -2.04
CA LEU A 137 32.54 20.22 -1.23
C LEU A 137 33.42 21.26 -1.91
N HIS A 138 33.35 22.49 -1.41
CA HIS A 138 34.23 23.57 -1.82
C HIS A 138 35.54 23.41 -1.06
N TRP A 139 36.66 23.41 -1.76
CA TRP A 139 37.95 23.25 -1.13
C TRP A 139 38.87 24.42 -1.42
N ALA A 140 39.79 24.69 -0.49
CA ALA A 140 40.88 25.64 -0.69
C ALA A 140 42.13 25.16 0.04
N GLU A 141 43.28 25.60 -0.44
CA GLU A 141 44.49 25.63 0.36
C GLU A 141 44.58 26.99 1.09
N ALA A 142 45.21 27.04 2.26
CA ALA A 142 45.39 28.26 3.04
C ALA A 142 46.83 28.40 3.50
N ARG A 143 47.42 29.58 3.24
CA ARG A 143 48.74 29.96 3.74
C ARG A 143 48.70 30.44 5.19
N ASP A 144 47.60 31.08 5.58
CA ASP A 144 47.37 31.52 6.96
C ASP A 144 46.69 30.39 7.74
N THR A 145 47.24 30.07 8.90
CA THR A 145 46.74 29.03 9.81
C THR A 145 46.12 29.63 11.07
N ASP A 146 46.13 30.97 11.23
CA ASP A 146 45.45 31.66 12.32
C ASP A 146 43.94 31.37 12.27
N PRO A 147 43.34 30.76 13.31
CA PRO A 147 41.94 30.35 13.27
C PRO A 147 40.97 31.51 13.06
N GLY A 148 41.23 32.68 13.65
CA GLY A 148 40.35 33.85 13.57
C GLY A 148 40.30 34.44 12.17
N ARG A 149 41.47 34.70 11.58
CA ARG A 149 41.59 35.18 10.20
C ARG A 149 41.07 34.17 9.19
N LEU A 150 41.32 32.87 9.42
CA LEU A 150 40.83 31.83 8.54
C LEU A 150 39.30 31.77 8.54
N ARG A 151 38.64 31.85 9.70
CA ARG A 151 37.17 31.88 9.80
C ARG A 151 36.58 33.07 9.05
N GLU A 152 37.16 34.25 9.21
CA GLU A 152 36.70 35.45 8.51
C GLU A 152 36.86 35.32 6.99
N ALA A 153 38.00 34.77 6.54
CA ALA A 153 38.27 34.60 5.13
C ALA A 153 37.36 33.53 4.50
N VAL A 154 37.09 32.42 5.21
CA VAL A 154 36.15 31.38 4.79
C VAL A 154 34.73 31.93 4.74
N ARG A 155 34.30 32.71 5.74
CA ARG A 155 32.99 33.37 5.77
C ARG A 155 32.80 34.29 4.58
N THR A 156 33.79 35.12 4.27
CA THR A 156 33.74 36.08 3.16
C THR A 156 33.71 35.40 1.79
N ALA A 157 34.46 34.30 1.64
CA ALA A 157 34.57 33.56 0.39
C ALA A 157 33.44 32.54 0.14
N ALA A 158 32.60 32.28 1.14
CA ALA A 158 31.57 31.25 1.08
C ALA A 158 30.65 31.42 -0.14
N PRO A 159 30.20 30.31 -0.74
CA PRO A 159 29.25 30.36 -1.84
C PRO A 159 27.91 30.96 -1.36
N ASP A 160 27.20 31.64 -2.27
CA ASP A 160 25.88 32.21 -1.99
C ASP A 160 24.82 31.11 -2.06
N VAL A 161 24.67 30.38 -0.95
CA VAL A 161 23.71 29.28 -0.78
C VAL A 161 22.98 29.44 0.55
N PRO A 162 21.74 28.93 0.66
CA PRO A 162 21.03 28.89 1.94
C PRO A 162 21.94 28.25 3.01
N SER A 163 22.21 28.99 4.07
CA SER A 163 23.20 28.61 5.07
C SER A 163 22.66 28.66 6.49
N ALA A 164 23.17 27.81 7.38
CA ALA A 164 22.81 27.82 8.79
C ALA A 164 23.40 29.05 9.52
N THR A 165 22.62 29.70 10.37
CA THR A 165 23.14 30.80 11.21
C THR A 165 24.34 30.32 12.05
N GLY A 166 25.41 31.12 12.09
CA GLY A 166 26.61 30.82 12.88
C GLY A 166 27.49 29.69 12.34
N TRP A 167 27.26 29.19 11.12
CA TRP A 167 28.03 28.06 10.54
C TRP A 167 29.56 28.25 10.59
N HIS A 168 30.03 29.49 10.48
CA HIS A 168 31.46 29.83 10.41
C HIS A 168 32.19 29.75 11.76
N GLU A 169 31.43 29.71 12.87
CA GLU A 169 32.00 29.67 14.23
C GLU A 169 32.48 28.27 14.62
N GLN A 170 31.96 27.23 13.98
CA GLN A 170 32.20 25.83 14.30
C GLN A 170 32.87 25.11 13.14
N ASP A 171 34.18 24.86 13.29
CA ASP A 171 34.96 24.05 12.37
C ASP A 171 35.36 22.72 13.01
N THR A 172 35.44 21.67 12.18
CA THR A 172 36.00 20.38 12.57
C THR A 172 37.40 20.25 12.01
N VAL A 173 38.38 20.05 12.90
CA VAL A 173 39.77 19.80 12.51
C VAL A 173 39.99 18.29 12.35
N THR A 174 40.46 17.87 11.19
CA THR A 174 40.70 16.45 10.91
C THR A 174 42.06 16.01 11.43
N SER A 175 42.27 14.71 11.64
CA SER A 175 43.61 14.20 12.00
C SER A 175 44.69 14.52 10.96
N ALA A 176 44.27 14.73 9.70
CA ALA A 176 45.14 15.14 8.60
C ALA A 176 45.47 16.65 8.59
N GLY A 177 44.90 17.41 9.53
CA GLY A 177 45.22 18.82 9.79
C GLY A 177 44.48 19.84 8.92
N TRP A 178 43.53 19.40 8.09
CA TRP A 178 42.62 20.30 7.38
C TRP A 178 41.34 20.54 8.19
N ARG A 179 40.64 21.63 7.87
CA ARG A 179 39.43 22.07 8.59
C ARG A 179 38.20 21.93 7.71
N LEU A 180 37.08 21.57 8.32
CA LEU A 180 35.80 21.37 7.64
C LEU A 180 34.71 22.22 8.29
N TRP A 181 33.92 22.91 7.46
CA TRP A 181 32.68 23.57 7.86
C TRP A 181 31.51 22.95 7.09
N GLU A 182 30.37 22.81 7.74
CA GLU A 182 29.10 22.55 7.07
C GLU A 182 28.27 23.84 7.05
N ILE A 183 27.99 24.34 5.86
CA ILE A 183 27.24 25.59 5.68
C ILE A 183 25.75 25.35 5.50
N SER A 184 25.36 24.16 5.05
CA SER A 184 23.96 23.81 4.80
C SER A 184 23.03 24.13 5.99
N PRO A 185 21.74 24.41 5.73
CA PRO A 185 20.76 24.53 6.79
C PRO A 185 20.74 23.26 7.64
N ARG A 186 20.57 23.41 8.96
CA ARG A 186 20.56 22.30 9.95
C ARG A 186 19.26 21.48 9.92
N VAL A 187 18.71 21.25 8.74
CA VAL A 187 17.54 20.40 8.52
C VAL A 187 18.02 19.00 8.21
N ASP A 188 17.61 18.01 8.99
CA ASP A 188 18.12 16.63 8.87
C ASP A 188 17.69 15.94 7.58
N THR A 189 16.55 16.33 7.00
CA THR A 189 16.02 15.77 5.75
C THR A 189 16.67 16.35 4.49
N ARG A 190 17.62 17.27 4.60
CA ARG A 190 18.25 17.93 3.43
C ARG A 190 18.78 16.91 2.41
N ALA A 191 18.45 17.13 1.14
CA ALA A 191 18.96 16.33 0.01
C ALA A 191 20.33 16.83 -0.47
N GLU A 192 20.58 18.13 -0.35
CA GLU A 192 21.82 18.77 -0.74
C GLU A 192 22.61 19.21 0.51
N ARG A 193 23.89 18.87 0.52
CA ARG A 193 24.83 19.20 1.59
C ARG A 193 25.97 20.04 1.04
N HIS A 194 26.30 21.14 1.71
CA HIS A 194 27.37 22.05 1.33
C HIS A 194 28.43 22.09 2.43
N LEU A 195 29.64 21.77 2.03
CA LEU A 195 30.82 21.65 2.89
C LEU A 195 31.93 22.56 2.37
N LEU A 196 32.67 23.18 3.28
CA LEU A 196 33.90 23.91 2.97
C LEU A 196 35.06 23.18 3.62
N ALA A 197 36.08 22.79 2.85
CA ALA A 197 37.27 22.12 3.35
C ALA A 197 38.51 22.97 3.07
N VAL A 198 39.28 23.32 4.11
CA VAL A 198 40.48 24.12 3.95
C VAL A 198 41.69 23.37 4.48
N ALA A 199 42.66 23.11 3.60
CA ALA A 199 43.93 22.51 3.96
C ALA A 199 45.02 23.57 4.20
N PRO A 200 45.94 23.36 5.16
CA PRO A 200 47.16 24.14 5.25
C PRO A 200 48.01 24.03 3.97
N ALA A 201 48.82 25.05 3.70
CA ALA A 201 49.78 25.04 2.60
C ALA A 201 50.67 23.79 2.63
N GLY A 202 50.87 23.16 1.47
CA GLY A 202 51.61 21.91 1.32
C GLY A 202 50.82 20.64 1.65
N ARG A 203 49.55 20.75 2.07
CA ARG A 203 48.67 19.61 2.37
C ARG A 203 47.56 19.39 1.34
N LYS A 204 47.54 20.13 0.22
CA LYS A 204 46.56 19.94 -0.88
C LYS A 204 46.44 18.48 -1.33
N ALA A 205 47.57 17.78 -1.52
CA ALA A 205 47.55 16.39 -1.99
C ALA A 205 46.88 15.44 -0.97
N ALA A 206 47.03 15.70 0.33
CA ALA A 206 46.36 14.91 1.37
C ALA A 206 44.85 15.17 1.35
N LEU A 207 44.42 16.44 1.27
CA LEU A 207 43.01 16.80 1.14
C LEU A 207 42.40 16.17 -0.11
N SER A 208 43.04 16.32 -1.27
CA SER A 208 42.59 15.76 -2.54
C SER A 208 42.41 14.25 -2.46
N ARG A 209 43.34 13.48 -1.85
CA ARG A 209 43.16 12.03 -1.64
C ARG A 209 41.99 11.67 -0.74
N SER A 210 41.59 12.55 0.18
CA SER A 210 40.46 12.31 1.08
C SER A 210 39.11 12.60 0.42
N ILE A 211 39.04 13.62 -0.44
CA ILE A 211 37.77 14.14 -1.01
C ILE A 211 37.57 13.79 -2.49
N TRP A 212 38.63 13.41 -3.21
CA TRP A 212 38.61 13.14 -4.64
C TRP A 212 39.22 11.76 -4.95
N MET A 213 38.66 11.10 -5.96
CA MET A 213 39.13 9.79 -6.41
C MET A 213 40.36 9.96 -7.30
N VAL A 214 41.56 9.66 -6.81
CA VAL A 214 42.78 9.61 -7.63
C VAL A 214 43.12 8.17 -7.97
N GLY A 215 42.73 7.73 -9.18
CA GLY A 215 43.32 6.57 -9.88
C GLY A 215 43.15 5.18 -9.25
N GLY A 216 42.40 5.04 -8.15
CA GLY A 216 42.12 3.76 -7.50
C GLY A 216 40.74 3.19 -7.84
N PRO A 217 40.53 1.87 -7.66
CA PRO A 217 39.23 1.22 -7.91
C PRO A 217 38.16 1.58 -6.86
N VAL A 218 38.53 2.33 -5.82
CA VAL A 218 37.73 2.55 -4.61
C VAL A 218 37.50 4.05 -4.40
N PRO A 219 36.25 4.49 -4.13
CA PRO A 219 35.98 5.88 -3.75
C PRO A 219 36.78 6.34 -2.54
N ALA A 220 37.11 7.63 -2.51
CA ALA A 220 37.89 8.20 -1.42
C ALA A 220 37.16 8.06 -0.06
N PRO A 221 37.88 7.94 1.06
CA PRO A 221 37.27 7.64 2.36
C PRO A 221 36.15 8.61 2.78
N VAL A 222 36.33 9.92 2.58
CA VAL A 222 35.30 10.92 2.91
C VAL A 222 34.09 10.78 1.99
N VAL A 223 34.30 10.42 0.71
CA VAL A 223 33.20 10.19 -0.24
C VAL A 223 32.34 9.01 0.20
N ARG A 224 32.96 7.92 0.68
CA ARG A 224 32.23 6.76 1.22
C ARG A 224 31.48 7.10 2.50
N TYR A 225 32.10 7.87 3.38
CA TYR A 225 31.42 8.39 4.57
C TYR A 225 30.15 9.19 4.17
N LEU A 226 30.32 10.16 3.28
CA LEU A 226 29.26 11.05 2.80
C LEU A 226 28.14 10.30 2.07
N LEU A 227 28.49 9.24 1.33
CA LEU A 227 27.52 8.34 0.72
C LEU A 227 26.60 7.71 1.79
N HIS A 228 27.16 7.18 2.86
CA HIS A 228 26.36 6.56 3.92
C HIS A 228 25.55 7.59 4.70
N ALA A 229 26.09 8.78 4.94
CA ALA A 229 25.33 9.90 5.50
C ALA A 229 24.14 10.30 4.61
N ALA A 230 24.33 10.32 3.28
CA ALA A 230 23.25 10.56 2.32
C ALA A 230 22.20 9.44 2.36
N LYS A 231 22.61 8.16 2.49
CA LYS A 231 21.67 7.04 2.68
C LYS A 231 20.80 7.22 3.92
N VAL A 232 21.37 7.60 5.06
CA VAL A 232 20.60 7.84 6.31
C VAL A 232 19.57 8.94 6.09
N ARG A 233 19.96 10.08 5.52
CA ARG A 233 19.04 11.20 5.25
C ARG A 233 17.96 10.85 4.23
N TYR A 234 18.30 10.05 3.22
CA TYR A 234 17.31 9.51 2.29
C TYR A 234 16.28 8.65 3.01
N GLN A 235 16.70 7.74 3.90
CA GLN A 235 15.76 6.92 4.68
C GLN A 235 14.88 7.79 5.57
N LEU A 236 15.44 8.85 6.17
CA LEU A 236 14.67 9.82 6.95
C LEU A 236 13.58 10.51 6.10
N ARG A 237 13.91 10.92 4.86
CA ARG A 237 12.94 11.49 3.92
C ARG A 237 11.85 10.51 3.52
N VAL A 238 12.19 9.24 3.30
CA VAL A 238 11.22 8.20 2.94
C VAL A 238 10.31 7.86 4.12
N TRP A 239 10.85 7.81 5.34
CA TRP A 239 10.08 7.57 6.55
C TRP A 239 9.11 8.72 6.86
N ASP A 240 9.52 9.96 6.61
CA ASP A 240 8.65 11.14 6.60
C ASP A 240 7.86 11.34 7.93
N GLY A 241 8.51 11.05 9.06
CA GLY A 241 7.87 11.12 10.38
C GLY A 241 6.92 9.97 10.70
N GLY A 242 6.94 8.88 9.92
CA GLY A 242 6.07 7.72 10.11
C GLY A 242 4.61 8.02 9.76
N ARG A 243 4.31 9.04 8.95
CA ARG A 243 2.93 9.45 8.65
C ARG A 243 2.11 8.34 8.00
N ASP A 244 2.70 7.59 7.09
CA ASP A 244 2.06 6.45 6.43
C ASP A 244 1.84 5.29 7.42
N LEU A 245 2.84 4.99 8.25
CA LEU A 245 2.74 3.96 9.29
C LEU A 245 1.61 4.27 10.29
N ALA A 246 1.55 5.53 10.75
CA ALA A 246 0.50 6.00 11.64
C ALA A 246 -0.89 5.94 10.97
N ARG A 247 -0.98 6.15 9.65
CA ARG A 247 -2.23 6.02 8.89
C ARG A 247 -2.68 4.57 8.78
N ILE A 248 -1.79 3.65 8.46
CA ILE A 248 -2.06 2.21 8.39
C ILE A 248 -2.53 1.72 9.76
N ARG A 249 -1.81 2.08 10.83
CA ARG A 249 -2.20 1.75 12.21
C ARG A 249 -3.59 2.27 12.57
N ARG A 250 -3.86 3.56 12.37
CA ARG A 250 -5.19 4.16 12.67
C ARG A 250 -6.31 3.57 11.82
N ARG A 251 -6.02 3.12 10.60
CA ARG A 251 -7.00 2.41 9.77
C ARG A 251 -7.33 1.06 10.38
N ALA A 252 -6.32 0.24 10.68
CA ALA A 252 -6.51 -1.06 11.30
C ALA A 252 -7.21 -0.97 12.67
N GLU A 253 -6.84 0.01 13.51
CA GLU A 253 -7.49 0.26 14.80
C GLU A 253 -8.97 0.67 14.65
N ARG A 254 -9.33 1.42 13.60
CA ARG A 254 -10.75 1.73 13.31
C ARG A 254 -11.52 0.50 12.89
N THR A 255 -10.99 -0.28 11.95
CA THR A 255 -11.62 -1.52 11.50
C THR A 255 -11.78 -2.52 12.66
N LEU A 256 -10.78 -2.59 13.54
CA LEU A 256 -10.83 -3.37 14.77
C LEU A 256 -11.98 -2.93 15.69
N ASN A 257 -12.11 -1.62 15.93
CA ASN A 257 -13.19 -1.05 16.74
C ASN A 257 -14.58 -1.27 16.10
N ASP A 258 -14.68 -1.42 14.78
CA ASP A 258 -15.93 -1.74 14.09
C ASP A 258 -16.30 -3.24 14.17
N VAL A 259 -15.31 -4.12 14.35
CA VAL A 259 -15.50 -5.58 14.49
C VAL A 259 -15.76 -5.97 15.94
N LEU A 260 -15.15 -5.28 16.91
CA LEU A 260 -15.25 -5.66 18.33
C LEU A 260 -16.70 -5.73 18.86
N PRO A 261 -17.61 -4.78 18.56
CA PRO A 261 -19.01 -4.91 18.97
C PRO A 261 -19.69 -6.16 18.42
N LEU A 262 -19.36 -6.59 17.20
CA LEU A 262 -19.93 -7.78 16.58
C LEU A 262 -19.47 -9.05 17.30
N VAL A 263 -18.22 -9.07 17.78
CA VAL A 263 -17.68 -10.16 18.59
C VAL A 263 -18.40 -10.24 19.94
N THR A 264 -18.59 -9.10 20.60
CA THR A 264 -19.30 -9.01 21.88
C THR A 264 -20.76 -9.45 21.73
N GLU A 265 -21.48 -8.90 20.75
CA GLU A 265 -22.88 -9.28 20.47
C GLU A 265 -23.01 -10.77 20.13
N ALA A 266 -22.07 -11.33 19.35
CA ALA A 266 -22.09 -12.74 19.00
C ALA A 266 -21.85 -13.64 20.22
N ALA A 267 -20.99 -13.21 21.16
CA ALA A 267 -20.64 -13.92 22.38
C ALA A 267 -21.77 -13.89 23.42
N ASP A 268 -22.50 -12.78 23.55
CA ASP A 268 -23.59 -12.61 24.52
C ASP A 268 -24.82 -13.49 24.22
N GLY A 269 -24.83 -14.21 23.09
CA GLY A 269 -25.87 -15.19 22.77
C GLY A 269 -27.26 -14.59 22.56
N THR A 270 -27.36 -13.26 22.43
CA THR A 270 -28.65 -12.59 22.23
C THR A 270 -29.24 -13.08 20.91
N ARG A 271 -30.46 -13.64 20.97
CA ARG A 271 -31.13 -14.27 19.84
C ARG A 271 -31.42 -13.21 18.76
N PRO A 272 -30.98 -13.40 17.50
CA PRO A 272 -31.21 -12.39 16.48
C PRO A 272 -32.66 -12.43 15.96
N ALA A 273 -33.19 -11.24 15.70
CA ALA A 273 -34.42 -11.02 14.93
C ALA A 273 -34.19 -11.27 13.43
N ALA A 274 -35.25 -11.24 12.62
CA ALA A 274 -35.26 -11.56 11.18
C ALA A 274 -34.29 -10.76 10.25
N ASP A 275 -33.51 -9.81 10.77
CA ASP A 275 -32.53 -8.96 10.05
C ASP A 275 -31.09 -9.55 10.07
N ASP A 276 -30.94 -10.82 10.44
CA ASP A 276 -29.65 -11.45 10.76
C ASP A 276 -28.74 -11.66 9.53
N ASP A 277 -29.30 -11.83 8.33
CA ASP A 277 -28.53 -12.05 7.09
C ASP A 277 -27.67 -10.87 6.68
N ALA A 278 -28.30 -9.69 6.66
CA ALA A 278 -27.63 -8.46 6.27
C ALA A 278 -26.50 -8.14 7.27
N ARG A 279 -26.74 -8.44 8.56
CA ARG A 279 -25.77 -8.26 9.64
C ARG A 279 -24.60 -9.23 9.54
N LEU A 280 -24.85 -10.53 9.34
CA LEU A 280 -23.79 -11.53 9.14
C LEU A 280 -22.96 -11.22 7.90
N THR A 281 -23.60 -10.81 6.80
CA THR A 281 -22.89 -10.39 5.58
C THR A 281 -22.05 -9.12 5.82
N ALA A 282 -22.57 -8.15 6.58
CA ALA A 282 -21.82 -6.96 6.94
C ALA A 282 -20.63 -7.27 7.87
N ALA A 283 -20.81 -8.20 8.82
CA ALA A 283 -19.76 -8.68 9.70
C ALA A 283 -18.65 -9.40 8.93
N ASP A 284 -19.01 -10.27 7.99
CA ASP A 284 -18.07 -10.95 7.09
C ASP A 284 -17.22 -9.96 6.30
N ARG A 285 -17.85 -8.94 5.69
CA ARG A 285 -17.12 -7.88 4.96
C ARG A 285 -16.17 -7.10 5.87
N ARG A 286 -16.56 -6.80 7.10
CA ARG A 286 -15.70 -6.11 8.07
C ARG A 286 -14.52 -6.99 8.49
N LEU A 287 -14.74 -8.28 8.68
CA LEU A 287 -13.68 -9.24 8.97
C LEU A 287 -12.68 -9.36 7.81
N ILE A 288 -13.15 -9.41 6.56
CA ILE A 288 -12.29 -9.39 5.37
C ILE A 288 -11.46 -8.10 5.32
N SER A 289 -12.07 -6.94 5.63
CA SER A 289 -11.35 -5.68 5.73
C SER A 289 -10.29 -5.70 6.83
N LEU A 290 -10.59 -6.32 7.98
CA LEU A 290 -9.64 -6.45 9.10
C LEU A 290 -8.45 -7.33 8.71
N GLN A 291 -8.68 -8.43 8.00
CA GLN A 291 -7.63 -9.30 7.47
C GLN A 291 -6.74 -8.59 6.44
N ALA A 292 -7.35 -7.77 5.57
CA ALA A 292 -6.59 -6.94 4.64
C ALA A 292 -5.73 -5.90 5.36
N ASP A 293 -6.26 -5.28 6.43
CA ASP A 293 -5.51 -4.35 7.27
C ASP A 293 -4.36 -5.07 8.03
N GLU A 294 -4.55 -6.31 8.48
CA GLU A 294 -3.48 -7.15 9.07
C GLU A 294 -2.34 -7.39 8.07
N ALA A 295 -2.67 -7.75 6.83
CA ALA A 295 -1.68 -7.93 5.77
C ALA A 295 -0.92 -6.63 5.48
N GLY A 296 -1.61 -5.49 5.45
CA GLY A 296 -1.00 -4.16 5.30
C GLY A 296 -0.06 -3.80 6.47
N LEU A 297 -0.41 -4.16 7.71
CA LEU A 297 0.48 -4.02 8.86
C LEU A 297 1.72 -4.91 8.75
N ALA A 298 1.57 -6.15 8.27
CA ALA A 298 2.69 -7.07 8.07
C ALA A 298 3.67 -6.56 6.99
N GLU A 299 3.16 -6.03 5.88
CA GLU A 299 3.97 -5.41 4.83
C GLU A 299 4.71 -4.17 5.36
N ALA A 300 4.01 -3.30 6.10
CA ALA A 300 4.63 -2.12 6.71
C ALA A 300 5.75 -2.49 7.69
N LEU A 301 5.55 -3.53 8.52
CA LEU A 301 6.58 -4.08 9.41
C LEU A 301 7.80 -4.60 8.64
N ALA A 302 7.61 -5.31 7.53
CA ALA A 302 8.70 -5.79 6.70
C ALA A 302 9.51 -4.61 6.10
N GLY A 303 8.82 -3.60 5.58
CA GLY A 303 9.46 -2.39 5.06
C GLY A 303 10.25 -1.63 6.13
N LEU A 304 9.69 -1.50 7.33
CA LEU A 304 10.33 -0.82 8.45
C LEU A 304 11.60 -1.54 8.93
N ARG A 305 11.57 -2.87 9.02
CA ARG A 305 12.75 -3.69 9.34
C ARG A 305 13.86 -3.52 8.32
N THR A 306 13.52 -3.54 7.03
CA THR A 306 14.49 -3.30 5.95
C THR A 306 15.09 -1.89 6.04
N MET A 307 14.28 -0.88 6.33
CA MET A 307 14.74 0.49 6.54
C MET A 307 15.68 0.59 7.74
N ARG A 308 15.29 0.06 8.91
CA ARG A 308 16.11 0.04 10.13
C ARG A 308 17.44 -0.64 9.88
N ARG A 309 17.44 -1.81 9.22
CA ARG A 309 18.66 -2.53 8.86
C ARG A 309 19.55 -1.71 7.92
N SER A 310 18.97 -1.02 6.95
CA SER A 310 19.71 -0.16 6.03
C SER A 310 20.40 1.00 6.75
N VAL A 311 19.71 1.63 7.72
CA VAL A 311 20.28 2.71 8.54
C VAL A 311 21.39 2.17 9.44
N GLN A 312 21.22 1.00 10.07
CA GLN A 312 22.26 0.36 10.89
C GLN A 312 23.53 0.06 10.08
N ILE A 313 23.38 -0.49 8.88
CA ILE A 313 24.53 -0.75 7.97
C ILE A 313 25.21 0.56 7.60
N ALA A 314 24.44 1.60 7.27
CA ALA A 314 25.00 2.91 6.94
C ALA A 314 25.74 3.52 8.15
N ALA A 315 25.18 3.45 9.36
CA ALA A 315 25.81 3.92 10.59
C ALA A 315 27.13 3.20 10.89
N ALA A 316 27.14 1.86 10.79
CA ALA A 316 28.35 1.06 10.97
C ALA A 316 29.44 1.46 9.97
N ASN A 317 29.08 1.58 8.69
CA ASN A 317 30.04 2.00 7.66
C ASN A 317 30.52 3.45 7.87
N MET A 318 29.64 4.37 8.29
CA MET A 318 30.05 5.72 8.65
C MET A 318 31.07 5.71 9.80
N ALA A 319 30.89 4.87 10.82
CA ALA A 319 31.84 4.76 11.92
C ALA A 319 33.22 4.27 11.42
N THR A 320 33.25 3.22 10.59
CA THR A 320 34.48 2.72 9.97
C THR A 320 35.17 3.79 9.12
N TRP A 321 34.44 4.49 8.25
CA TRP A 321 35.05 5.50 7.38
C TRP A 321 35.43 6.79 8.13
N ALA A 322 34.74 7.12 9.23
CA ALA A 322 35.15 8.21 10.10
C ALA A 322 36.48 7.91 10.78
N GLU A 323 36.71 6.66 11.23
CA GLU A 323 37.98 6.22 11.79
C GLU A 323 39.10 6.25 10.74
N VAL A 324 38.89 5.63 9.58
CA VAL A 324 39.87 5.60 8.47
C VAL A 324 40.23 7.02 8.00
N SER A 325 39.26 7.92 8.00
CA SER A 325 39.48 9.31 7.60
C SER A 325 40.03 10.18 8.74
N GLY A 326 40.08 9.65 9.98
CA GLY A 326 40.60 10.36 11.15
C GLY A 326 39.69 11.46 11.73
N HIS A 327 38.38 11.25 11.67
CA HIS A 327 37.34 12.17 12.14
C HIS A 327 36.58 11.68 13.39
N ALA A 328 36.87 10.46 13.88
CA ALA A 328 36.07 9.80 14.90
C ALA A 328 36.11 10.44 16.32
N ALA A 329 37.03 11.37 16.59
CA ALA A 329 37.35 11.80 17.95
C ALA A 329 36.67 13.09 18.43
N GLN A 330 35.99 13.86 17.56
CA GLN A 330 35.41 15.16 17.98
C GLN A 330 33.95 15.01 18.43
N PRO A 331 33.57 15.54 19.61
CA PRO A 331 32.20 15.46 20.13
C PRO A 331 31.23 16.48 19.50
N TYR A 332 31.59 17.08 18.38
CA TYR A 332 30.81 18.08 17.67
C TYR A 332 31.15 18.08 16.17
N GLY A 333 30.26 18.71 15.39
CA GLY A 333 30.46 18.94 13.97
C GLY A 333 29.78 17.91 13.07
N PRO A 334 29.94 18.07 11.74
CA PRO A 334 29.16 17.34 10.74
C PRO A 334 29.18 15.81 10.89
N PHE A 335 30.33 15.23 11.30
CA PHE A 335 30.46 13.80 11.45
C PHE A 335 29.76 13.27 12.71
N HIS A 336 29.84 14.02 13.80
CA HIS A 336 29.16 13.69 15.05
C HIS A 336 27.64 13.82 14.88
N ASP A 337 27.18 14.88 14.22
CA ASP A 337 25.76 15.11 13.94
C ASP A 337 25.17 13.98 13.07
N ASP A 338 25.91 13.51 12.06
CA ASP A 338 25.53 12.37 11.22
C ASP A 338 25.39 11.07 12.03
N GLN A 339 26.32 10.82 12.96
CA GLN A 339 26.26 9.66 13.85
C GLN A 339 25.07 9.77 14.81
N GLY A 340 24.87 10.93 15.43
CA GLY A 340 23.73 11.20 16.31
C GLY A 340 22.38 11.03 15.60
N LEU A 341 22.27 11.55 14.37
CA LEU A 341 21.08 11.39 13.53
C LEU A 341 20.80 9.91 13.22
N SER A 342 21.84 9.14 12.89
CA SER A 342 21.69 7.72 12.58
C SER A 342 21.25 6.91 13.81
N ALA A 343 21.82 7.18 14.98
CA ALA A 343 21.45 6.53 16.23
C ALA A 343 20.00 6.85 16.63
N TRP A 344 19.63 8.13 16.55
CA TRP A 344 18.26 8.57 16.78
C TRP A 344 17.26 7.91 15.83
N LEU A 345 17.59 7.85 14.53
CA LEU A 345 16.70 7.24 13.54
C LEU A 345 16.54 5.73 13.76
N VAL A 346 17.61 5.01 14.11
CA VAL A 346 17.50 3.58 14.45
C VAL A 346 16.55 3.36 15.62
N GLN A 347 16.71 4.15 16.71
CA GLN A 347 15.81 4.06 17.85
C GLN A 347 14.37 4.36 17.45
N ARG A 348 14.16 5.40 16.63
CA ARG A 348 12.82 5.80 16.22
C ARG A 348 12.11 4.74 15.36
N LEU A 349 12.84 4.08 14.46
CA LEU A 349 12.30 2.99 13.64
C LEU A 349 12.01 1.74 14.49
N ASP A 350 12.75 1.51 15.56
CA ASP A 350 12.52 0.42 16.52
C ASP A 350 11.24 0.65 17.34
N ASP A 351 11.02 1.89 17.80
CA ASP A 351 9.78 2.28 18.48
C ASP A 351 8.56 2.08 17.57
N ASP A 352 8.64 2.53 16.31
CA ASP A 352 7.57 2.36 15.32
C ASP A 352 7.31 0.86 15.01
N GLU A 353 8.36 0.03 14.99
CA GLU A 353 8.25 -1.43 14.80
C GLU A 353 7.49 -2.06 15.97
N SER A 354 7.79 -1.64 17.19
CA SER A 354 7.11 -2.08 18.41
C SER A 354 5.62 -1.71 18.38
N TYR A 355 5.27 -0.47 18.00
CA TYR A 355 3.88 -0.03 17.91
C TYR A 355 3.08 -0.77 16.83
N LEU A 356 3.67 -1.00 15.66
CA LEU A 356 3.01 -1.73 14.58
C LEU A 356 2.84 -3.21 14.92
N THR A 357 3.81 -3.82 15.60
CA THR A 357 3.71 -5.21 16.07
C THR A 357 2.54 -5.35 17.04
N ALA A 358 2.47 -4.49 18.06
CA ALA A 358 1.36 -4.51 19.01
C ALA A 358 -0.01 -4.24 18.36
N ALA A 359 -0.07 -3.44 17.29
CA ALA A 359 -1.31 -3.24 16.54
C ALA A 359 -1.71 -4.48 15.73
N ARG A 360 -0.74 -5.12 15.06
CA ARG A 360 -0.95 -6.35 14.31
C ARG A 360 -1.40 -7.49 15.21
N ASP A 361 -0.77 -7.69 16.36
CA ASP A 361 -1.10 -8.77 17.29
C ASP A 361 -2.55 -8.64 17.78
N ARG A 362 -2.99 -7.43 18.15
CA ARG A 362 -4.40 -7.15 18.51
C ARG A 362 -5.38 -7.44 17.38
N VAL A 363 -5.05 -7.02 16.16
CA VAL A 363 -5.87 -7.27 14.96
C VAL A 363 -5.99 -8.76 14.69
N HIS A 364 -4.87 -9.49 14.79
CA HIS A 364 -4.79 -10.92 14.57
C HIS A 364 -5.64 -11.70 15.60
N GLU A 365 -5.48 -11.40 16.88
CA GLU A 365 -6.21 -12.06 17.97
C GLU A 365 -7.73 -11.85 17.84
N VAL A 366 -8.16 -10.61 17.67
CA VAL A 366 -9.59 -10.28 17.55
C VAL A 366 -10.17 -10.82 16.23
N GLY A 367 -9.42 -10.73 15.13
CA GLY A 367 -9.81 -11.30 13.85
C GLY A 367 -10.02 -12.81 13.93
N ALA A 368 -9.14 -13.55 14.62
CA ALA A 368 -9.26 -14.99 14.82
C ALA A 368 -10.44 -15.37 15.73
N ILE A 369 -10.82 -14.54 16.70
CA ILE A 369 -12.03 -14.75 17.51
C ILE A 369 -13.28 -14.47 16.67
N ALA A 370 -13.31 -13.35 15.96
CA ALA A 370 -14.43 -12.95 15.10
C ALA A 370 -14.71 -13.98 14.00
N ASP A 371 -13.68 -14.47 13.31
CA ASP A 371 -13.80 -15.53 12.29
C ASP A 371 -14.42 -16.80 12.86
N ARG A 372 -13.95 -17.27 14.02
CA ARG A 372 -14.50 -18.46 14.69
C ARG A 372 -15.97 -18.29 15.07
N LEU A 373 -16.35 -17.14 15.63
CA LEU A 373 -17.74 -16.85 16.00
C LEU A 373 -18.64 -16.73 14.77
N LEU A 374 -18.18 -16.04 13.73
CA LEU A 374 -18.93 -15.85 12.50
C LEU A 374 -19.15 -17.18 11.77
N ARG A 375 -18.11 -18.01 11.63
CA ARG A 375 -18.21 -19.36 11.06
C ARG A 375 -19.19 -20.23 11.83
N ARG A 376 -19.16 -20.18 13.16
CA ARG A 376 -20.10 -20.91 14.01
C ARG A 376 -21.54 -20.46 13.73
N ARG A 377 -21.80 -19.15 13.66
CA ARG A 377 -23.15 -18.61 13.38
C ARG A 377 -23.64 -18.96 11.98
N LEU A 378 -22.77 -18.87 10.97
CA LEU A 378 -23.08 -19.29 9.60
C LEU A 378 -23.41 -20.79 9.54
N HIS A 379 -22.67 -21.62 10.28
CA HIS A 379 -22.94 -23.06 10.36
C HIS A 379 -24.27 -23.37 11.06
N GLU A 380 -24.53 -22.76 12.22
CA GLU A 380 -25.80 -22.90 12.96
C GLU A 380 -26.99 -22.45 12.08
N ARG A 381 -26.80 -21.42 11.27
CA ARG A 381 -27.79 -20.92 10.33
C ARG A 381 -28.03 -21.89 9.18
N ASP A 382 -26.98 -22.41 8.56
CA ASP A 382 -27.08 -23.40 7.49
C ASP A 382 -27.79 -24.66 7.98
N GLU A 383 -27.48 -25.12 9.19
CA GLU A 383 -28.19 -26.22 9.84
C GLU A 383 -29.66 -25.89 10.09
N ALA A 384 -29.98 -24.73 10.65
CA ALA A 384 -31.37 -24.32 10.89
C ALA A 384 -32.16 -24.16 9.58
N GLY A 385 -31.49 -23.77 8.50
CA GLY A 385 -32.02 -23.79 7.14
C GLY A 385 -32.31 -25.22 6.70
N ARG A 386 -31.32 -26.12 6.75
CA ARG A 386 -31.48 -27.54 6.36
C ARG A 386 -32.58 -28.23 7.15
N ARG A 387 -32.64 -28.07 8.48
CA ARG A 387 -33.70 -28.65 9.33
C ARG A 387 -35.09 -28.16 8.93
N ARG A 388 -35.24 -26.87 8.59
CA ARG A 388 -36.51 -26.33 8.07
C ARG A 388 -36.88 -26.98 6.72
N HIS A 389 -35.93 -27.10 5.80
CA HIS A 389 -36.16 -27.74 4.50
C HIS A 389 -36.50 -29.24 4.66
N GLU A 390 -35.79 -29.95 5.54
CA GLU A 390 -36.07 -31.36 5.86
C GLU A 390 -37.46 -31.53 6.49
N MET A 391 -37.83 -30.69 7.46
CA MET A 391 -39.18 -30.70 8.04
C MET A 391 -40.26 -30.45 6.99
N PHE A 392 -40.08 -29.45 6.13
CA PHE A 392 -41.05 -29.18 5.05
C PHE A 392 -41.12 -30.31 4.04
N GLY A 393 -39.98 -30.91 3.69
CA GLY A 393 -39.91 -32.09 2.84
C GLY A 393 -40.64 -33.29 3.45
N LEU A 394 -40.40 -33.58 4.73
CA LEU A 394 -41.08 -34.65 5.46
C LEU A 394 -42.60 -34.40 5.56
N LEU A 395 -43.01 -33.17 5.86
CA LEU A 395 -44.42 -32.81 5.96
C LEU A 395 -45.14 -32.92 4.60
N GLN A 396 -44.48 -32.50 3.52
CA GLN A 396 -44.99 -32.69 2.15
C GLN A 396 -45.12 -34.17 1.81
N THR A 397 -44.08 -34.96 2.08
CA THR A 397 -44.08 -36.39 1.77
C THR A 397 -45.17 -37.12 2.58
N ALA A 398 -45.32 -36.80 3.86
CA ALA A 398 -46.37 -37.34 4.71
C ALA A 398 -47.78 -37.00 4.21
N VAL A 399 -48.02 -35.76 3.78
CA VAL A 399 -49.31 -35.34 3.20
C VAL A 399 -49.60 -36.09 1.90
N ILE A 400 -48.63 -36.20 0.99
CA ILE A 400 -48.80 -36.91 -0.29
C ILE A 400 -49.04 -38.41 -0.05
N SER A 401 -48.22 -39.04 0.81
CA SER A 401 -48.36 -40.46 1.14
C SER A 401 -49.69 -40.76 1.84
N SER A 402 -50.15 -39.90 2.73
CA SER A 402 -51.47 -40.01 3.39
C SER A 402 -52.61 -40.02 2.37
N LEU A 403 -52.58 -39.10 1.40
CA LEU A 403 -53.58 -39.02 0.34
C LEU A 403 -53.56 -40.26 -0.58
N LEU A 404 -52.37 -40.74 -0.95
CA LEU A 404 -52.22 -41.94 -1.77
C LEU A 404 -52.69 -43.20 -1.04
N MET A 405 -52.38 -43.35 0.26
CA MET A 405 -52.87 -44.46 1.08
C MET A 405 -54.40 -44.45 1.19
N ALA A 406 -55.01 -43.29 1.44
CA ALA A 406 -56.47 -43.18 1.49
C ALA A 406 -57.12 -43.61 0.17
N LEU A 407 -56.54 -43.21 -0.97
CA LEU A 407 -57.03 -43.58 -2.30
C LEU A 407 -56.86 -45.08 -2.58
N ALA A 408 -55.69 -45.65 -2.23
CA ALA A 408 -55.42 -47.08 -2.40
C ALA A 408 -56.31 -47.95 -1.51
N ALA A 409 -56.61 -47.51 -0.28
CA ALA A 409 -57.52 -48.22 0.62
C ALA A 409 -58.95 -48.28 0.06
N ILE A 410 -59.44 -47.17 -0.53
CA ILE A 410 -60.75 -47.12 -1.20
C ILE A 410 -60.80 -48.10 -2.37
N GLN A 411 -59.73 -48.21 -3.16
CA GLN A 411 -59.64 -49.13 -4.30
C GLN A 411 -59.52 -50.60 -3.87
N SER A 412 -58.67 -50.89 -2.89
CA SER A 412 -58.38 -52.25 -2.39
C SER A 412 -59.59 -52.91 -1.73
N LEU A 413 -60.33 -52.17 -0.92
CA LEU A 413 -61.52 -52.69 -0.24
C LEU A 413 -62.71 -52.92 -1.18
N GLY A 414 -62.52 -52.71 -2.50
CA GLY A 414 -63.59 -52.78 -3.49
C GLY A 414 -64.74 -51.83 -3.14
N PHE A 415 -64.44 -50.76 -2.37
CA PHE A 415 -65.45 -49.91 -1.78
C PHE A 415 -66.07 -49.09 -2.91
N LYS A 416 -67.15 -49.62 -3.50
CA LYS A 416 -68.02 -48.88 -4.39
C LYS A 416 -68.76 -47.87 -3.52
N VAL A 417 -68.12 -46.73 -3.24
CA VAL A 417 -68.82 -45.59 -2.64
C VAL A 417 -70.04 -45.34 -3.54
N PRO A 418 -71.27 -45.46 -3.03
CA PRO A 418 -72.49 -45.27 -3.80
C PRO A 418 -72.71 -43.77 -4.02
N VAL A 419 -71.70 -43.09 -4.58
CA VAL A 419 -71.82 -41.72 -5.04
C VAL A 419 -72.45 -41.74 -6.42
N PRO A 420 -73.50 -40.92 -6.64
CA PRO A 420 -74.08 -40.72 -7.97
C PRO A 420 -72.99 -40.40 -8.99
N GLY A 421 -73.09 -40.96 -10.20
CA GLY A 421 -72.12 -40.76 -11.29
C GLY A 421 -71.64 -39.30 -11.49
N PRO A 422 -72.51 -38.28 -11.40
CA PRO A 422 -72.12 -36.87 -11.55
C PRO A 422 -71.15 -36.33 -10.49
N VAL A 423 -71.06 -36.98 -9.33
CA VAL A 423 -70.27 -36.52 -8.17
C VAL A 423 -68.81 -37.00 -8.25
N LYS A 424 -68.52 -38.04 -9.06
CA LYS A 424 -67.17 -38.63 -9.11
C LYS A 424 -66.10 -37.69 -9.68
N PRO A 425 -66.29 -37.01 -10.82
CA PRO A 425 -65.28 -36.08 -11.35
C PRO A 425 -64.89 -34.92 -10.42
N PRO A 426 -65.82 -34.21 -9.75
CA PRO A 426 -65.44 -33.12 -8.86
C PRO A 426 -64.69 -33.61 -7.60
N ILE A 427 -64.94 -34.82 -7.11
CA ILE A 427 -64.14 -35.40 -6.01
C ILE A 427 -62.68 -35.56 -6.45
N VAL A 428 -62.43 -36.12 -7.64
CA VAL A 428 -61.07 -36.30 -8.17
C VAL A 428 -60.38 -34.96 -8.40
N LEU A 429 -61.08 -33.98 -8.96
CA LEU A 429 -60.57 -32.61 -9.15
C LEU A 429 -60.30 -31.89 -7.83
N LEU A 430 -61.13 -32.10 -6.80
CA LEU A 430 -60.94 -31.52 -5.48
C LEU A 430 -59.67 -32.07 -4.82
N LEU A 431 -59.45 -33.38 -4.88
CA LEU A 431 -58.23 -34.02 -4.40
C LEU A 431 -57.00 -33.54 -5.16
N GLY A 432 -57.06 -33.47 -6.49
CA GLY A 432 -55.97 -32.92 -7.31
C GLY A 432 -55.67 -31.45 -6.99
N GLY A 433 -56.71 -30.64 -6.75
CA GLY A 433 -56.59 -29.25 -6.31
C GLY A 433 -55.92 -29.13 -4.95
N ILE A 434 -56.27 -29.99 -3.99
CA ILE A 434 -55.63 -30.04 -2.65
C ILE A 434 -54.14 -30.39 -2.77
N VAL A 435 -53.79 -31.41 -3.56
CA VAL A 435 -52.37 -31.80 -3.77
C VAL A 435 -51.58 -30.67 -4.42
N LEU A 436 -52.15 -30.02 -5.44
CA LEU A 436 -51.52 -28.91 -6.15
C LEU A 436 -51.33 -27.70 -5.22
N ALA A 437 -52.35 -27.35 -4.43
CA ALA A 437 -52.27 -26.26 -3.45
C ALA A 437 -51.22 -26.57 -2.37
N ALA A 438 -51.19 -27.79 -1.83
CA ALA A 438 -50.19 -28.22 -0.85
C ALA A 438 -48.77 -28.17 -1.43
N SER A 439 -48.58 -28.67 -2.67
CA SER A 439 -47.28 -28.64 -3.35
C SER A 439 -46.82 -27.22 -3.69
N ALA A 440 -47.74 -26.33 -4.04
CA ALA A 440 -47.44 -24.92 -4.30
C ALA A 440 -47.01 -24.18 -3.03
N VAL A 441 -47.67 -24.46 -1.90
CA VAL A 441 -47.29 -23.94 -0.58
C VAL A 441 -45.91 -24.47 -0.18
N SER A 442 -45.64 -25.77 -0.36
CA SER A 442 -44.32 -26.35 -0.10
C SER A 442 -43.22 -25.75 -0.99
N ALA A 443 -43.48 -25.59 -2.29
CA ALA A 443 -42.53 -24.97 -3.21
C ALA A 443 -42.22 -23.51 -2.85
N ARG A 444 -43.22 -22.75 -2.37
CA ARG A 444 -43.00 -21.40 -1.86
C ARG A 444 -42.12 -21.39 -0.61
N LEU A 445 -42.35 -22.32 0.30
CA LEU A 445 -41.59 -22.42 1.55
C LEU A 445 -40.15 -22.89 1.30
N ALA A 446 -39.93 -23.78 0.32
CA ALA A 446 -38.61 -24.24 -0.09
C ALA A 446 -37.84 -23.22 -0.95
N PHE A 447 -38.53 -22.36 -1.71
CA PHE A 447 -37.91 -21.40 -2.62
C PHE A 447 -38.42 -19.97 -2.38
N PRO A 448 -38.01 -19.31 -1.28
CA PRO A 448 -38.47 -17.97 -0.92
C PRO A 448 -38.18 -16.88 -1.97
N GLY A 449 -37.31 -17.14 -2.96
CA GLY A 449 -37.02 -16.21 -4.07
C GLY A 449 -37.96 -16.30 -5.30
N HIS A 450 -38.75 -17.36 -5.47
CA HIS A 450 -39.57 -17.59 -6.68
C HIS A 450 -41.03 -17.13 -6.53
N GLY A 451 -41.26 -16.07 -5.75
CA GLY A 451 -42.57 -15.69 -5.20
C GLY A 451 -43.69 -15.45 -6.22
N ARG A 452 -43.37 -15.13 -7.49
CA ARG A 452 -44.36 -14.95 -8.56
C ARG A 452 -44.89 -16.28 -9.11
N ALA A 453 -44.01 -17.21 -9.46
CA ALA A 453 -44.41 -18.51 -10.03
C ALA A 453 -45.12 -19.37 -8.98
N ALA A 454 -44.55 -19.45 -7.77
CA ALA A 454 -45.17 -20.15 -6.65
C ALA A 454 -46.51 -19.48 -6.25
N GLY A 455 -46.56 -18.14 -6.26
CA GLY A 455 -47.79 -17.41 -5.99
C GLY A 455 -48.88 -17.62 -7.03
N LEU A 456 -48.53 -17.85 -8.30
CA LEU A 456 -49.48 -18.22 -9.35
C LEU A 456 -50.01 -19.64 -9.13
N LEU A 457 -49.13 -20.59 -8.84
CA LEU A 457 -49.47 -21.98 -8.54
C LEU A 457 -50.39 -22.12 -7.31
N GLU A 458 -50.16 -21.32 -6.26
CA GLU A 458 -51.05 -21.30 -5.10
C GLU A 458 -52.45 -20.78 -5.46
N ARG A 459 -52.53 -19.71 -6.27
CA ARG A 459 -53.82 -19.14 -6.72
C ARG A 459 -54.57 -20.12 -7.62
N THR A 460 -53.86 -20.79 -8.53
CA THR A 460 -54.49 -21.79 -9.40
C THR A 460 -54.92 -23.01 -8.61
N GLY A 461 -54.11 -23.50 -7.66
CA GLY A 461 -54.48 -24.61 -6.78
C GLY A 461 -55.71 -24.30 -5.91
N THR A 462 -55.73 -23.16 -5.22
CA THR A 462 -56.88 -22.73 -4.40
C THR A 462 -58.12 -22.45 -5.23
N GLY A 463 -57.97 -21.85 -6.42
CA GLY A 463 -59.04 -21.69 -7.39
C GLY A 463 -59.61 -23.03 -7.83
N LEU A 464 -58.76 -24.00 -8.21
CA LEU A 464 -59.19 -25.35 -8.62
C LEU A 464 -59.91 -26.08 -7.49
N MET A 465 -59.45 -25.95 -6.24
CA MET A 465 -60.14 -26.52 -5.07
C MET A 465 -61.57 -25.97 -4.93
N LEU A 466 -61.74 -24.64 -4.96
CA LEU A 466 -63.05 -24.02 -4.80
C LEU A 466 -63.97 -24.25 -6.00
N ALA A 467 -63.40 -24.33 -7.22
CA ALA A 467 -64.12 -24.74 -8.41
C ALA A 467 -64.66 -26.17 -8.28
N ALA A 468 -63.82 -27.10 -7.84
CA ALA A 468 -64.19 -28.49 -7.63
C ALA A 468 -65.21 -28.65 -6.49
N LEU A 469 -65.08 -27.88 -5.41
CA LEU A 469 -66.02 -27.86 -4.29
C LEU A 469 -67.39 -27.31 -4.70
N ALA A 470 -67.42 -26.19 -5.44
CA ALA A 470 -68.66 -25.61 -5.95
C ALA A 470 -69.38 -26.58 -6.89
N TRP A 471 -68.62 -27.24 -7.78
CA TRP A 471 -69.16 -28.29 -8.64
C TRP A 471 -69.68 -29.49 -7.82
N LEU A 472 -68.94 -29.92 -6.80
CA LEU A 472 -69.34 -31.02 -5.93
C LEU A 472 -70.68 -30.73 -5.24
N VAL A 473 -70.81 -29.54 -4.64
CA VAL A 473 -72.04 -29.09 -3.95
C VAL A 473 -73.22 -29.05 -4.93
N LEU A 474 -73.03 -28.48 -6.13
CA LEU A 474 -74.07 -28.42 -7.13
C LEU A 474 -74.49 -29.82 -7.63
N ALA A 475 -73.52 -30.70 -7.88
CA ALA A 475 -73.77 -32.08 -8.31
C ALA A 475 -74.54 -32.88 -7.24
N TRP A 476 -74.28 -32.59 -5.95
CA TRP A 476 -74.94 -33.24 -4.83
C TRP A 476 -76.37 -32.72 -4.58
N LEU A 477 -76.59 -31.41 -4.74
CA LEU A 477 -77.89 -30.78 -4.49
C LEU A 477 -78.85 -30.82 -5.70
N SER A 478 -78.31 -30.99 -6.91
CA SER A 478 -79.07 -31.04 -8.18
C SER A 478 -80.28 -31.99 -8.15
N PRO A 479 -80.16 -33.25 -7.67
CA PRO A 479 -81.30 -34.16 -7.62
C PRO A 479 -82.43 -33.69 -6.71
N ALA A 480 -82.09 -32.98 -5.62
CA ALA A 480 -83.06 -32.53 -4.62
C ALA A 480 -83.72 -31.19 -4.98
N LEU A 481 -82.98 -30.27 -5.60
CA LEU A 481 -83.46 -28.91 -5.90
C LEU A 481 -84.01 -28.74 -7.31
N LEU A 482 -83.48 -29.48 -8.28
CA LEU A 482 -83.73 -29.25 -9.72
C LEU A 482 -84.40 -30.45 -10.42
N GLY A 483 -84.88 -31.44 -9.66
CA GLY A 483 -85.60 -32.59 -10.21
C GLY A 483 -84.80 -33.43 -11.20
N GLY A 484 -83.47 -33.43 -11.12
CA GLY A 484 -82.59 -34.18 -12.01
C GLY A 484 -82.32 -33.55 -13.39
N LEU A 485 -82.82 -32.33 -13.67
CA LEU A 485 -82.64 -31.63 -14.95
C LEU A 485 -81.42 -30.69 -14.98
N ALA A 486 -80.47 -30.82 -14.06
CA ALA A 486 -79.24 -30.02 -14.13
C ALA A 486 -78.43 -30.43 -15.37
N SER A 487 -78.55 -29.66 -16.45
CA SER A 487 -77.80 -29.92 -17.67
C SER A 487 -76.30 -29.73 -17.39
N PRO A 488 -75.41 -30.46 -18.09
CA PRO A 488 -73.96 -30.27 -18.01
C PRO A 488 -73.54 -28.81 -18.25
N ALA A 489 -74.37 -27.98 -18.89
CA ALA A 489 -74.10 -26.57 -19.11
C ALA A 489 -74.19 -25.73 -17.83
N ALA A 490 -74.90 -26.17 -16.79
CA ALA A 490 -75.03 -25.43 -15.53
C ALA A 490 -73.83 -25.61 -14.59
N THR A 491 -73.03 -26.67 -14.74
CA THR A 491 -71.88 -26.96 -13.85
C THR A 491 -70.64 -26.12 -14.19
N TRP A 492 -70.42 -25.81 -15.47
CA TRP A 492 -69.31 -24.97 -15.94
C TRP A 492 -69.31 -23.55 -15.34
N PRO A 493 -70.41 -22.77 -15.38
CA PRO A 493 -70.42 -21.42 -14.81
C PRO A 493 -70.25 -21.43 -13.28
N THR A 494 -70.79 -22.43 -12.58
CA THR A 494 -70.58 -22.56 -11.13
C THR A 494 -69.15 -22.93 -10.76
N ALA A 495 -68.50 -23.81 -11.53
CA ALA A 495 -67.09 -24.13 -11.32
C ALA A 495 -66.20 -22.91 -11.65
N GLY A 496 -66.50 -22.19 -12.74
CA GLY A 496 -65.83 -20.94 -13.09
C GLY A 496 -65.97 -19.86 -12.02
N ALA A 497 -67.17 -19.66 -11.48
CA ALA A 497 -67.40 -18.74 -10.36
C ALA A 497 -66.62 -19.17 -9.10
N GLY A 498 -66.64 -20.46 -8.76
CA GLY A 498 -65.86 -21.02 -7.66
C GLY A 498 -64.36 -20.79 -7.82
N PHE A 499 -63.82 -20.95 -9.04
CA PHE A 499 -62.42 -20.67 -9.35
C PHE A 499 -62.05 -19.21 -9.10
N VAL A 500 -62.84 -18.28 -9.64
CA VAL A 500 -62.59 -16.83 -9.51
C VAL A 500 -62.69 -16.41 -8.06
N ILE A 501 -63.70 -16.87 -7.33
CA ILE A 501 -63.88 -16.59 -5.90
C ILE A 501 -62.68 -17.12 -5.12
N GLY A 502 -62.21 -18.34 -5.41
CA GLY A 502 -61.06 -18.91 -4.72
C GLY A 502 -59.75 -18.19 -4.98
N ALA A 503 -59.46 -17.86 -6.24
CA ALA A 503 -58.27 -17.10 -6.59
C ALA A 503 -58.30 -15.68 -5.98
N ALA A 504 -59.48 -15.04 -5.97
CA ALA A 504 -59.68 -13.72 -5.38
C ALA A 504 -59.59 -13.76 -3.84
N LEU A 505 -60.17 -14.76 -3.19
CA LEU A 505 -60.10 -14.96 -1.74
C LEU A 505 -58.65 -15.21 -1.30
N HIS A 506 -57.89 -16.04 -2.03
CA HIS A 506 -56.47 -16.24 -1.76
C HIS A 506 -55.67 -14.94 -1.90
N ALA A 507 -55.92 -14.18 -2.97
CA ALA A 507 -55.28 -12.88 -3.16
C ALA A 507 -55.64 -11.87 -2.06
N TYR A 508 -56.88 -11.90 -1.58
CA TYR A 508 -57.37 -11.05 -0.50
C TYR A 508 -56.75 -11.41 0.86
N LEU A 509 -56.80 -12.69 1.24
CA LEU A 509 -56.19 -13.17 2.49
C LEU A 509 -54.69 -12.89 2.52
N ARG A 510 -54.01 -13.05 1.38
CA ARG A 510 -52.58 -12.78 1.27
C ARG A 510 -52.21 -11.30 1.35
N ARG A 511 -53.12 -10.40 0.96
CA ARG A 511 -52.97 -8.94 1.18
C ARG A 511 -53.24 -8.54 2.64
N ARG A 512 -54.07 -9.32 3.34
CA ARG A 512 -54.55 -8.99 4.69
C ARG A 512 -53.71 -9.61 5.80
N SER A 513 -52.98 -10.69 5.55
CA SER A 513 -51.93 -11.15 6.44
C SER A 513 -50.83 -10.08 6.46
N PRO A 514 -50.69 -9.30 7.55
CA PRO A 514 -49.57 -8.39 7.68
C PRO A 514 -48.30 -9.24 7.61
N SER A 515 -47.29 -8.72 6.93
CA SER A 515 -46.06 -9.42 6.55
C SER A 515 -45.15 -9.83 7.74
N GLY A 516 -45.71 -10.06 8.93
CA GLY A 516 -44.99 -10.10 10.20
C GLY A 516 -44.91 -11.44 10.92
N VAL A 517 -45.66 -12.48 10.57
CA VAL A 517 -45.52 -13.79 11.24
C VAL A 517 -45.84 -14.94 10.28
N VAL A 518 -44.83 -15.43 9.55
CA VAL A 518 -44.69 -16.84 9.11
C VAL A 518 -43.20 -17.15 9.06
#